data_AF-A0A4Q2LK41-F1
#
_entry.id   AF-A0A4Q2LK41-F1
#
_cell.length_a   1.000
_cell.length_b   1.000
_cell.length_c   1.000
_cell.angle_alpha   90.00
_cell.angle_beta   90.00
_cell.angle_gamma   90.00
#
_symmetry.space_group_name_H-M   'P 1'
#
loop_
_entity.id
_entity.type
_entity.pdbx_description
1 polymer ?
#
loop_
_entity_poly.entity_id
_entity_poly.type
_entity_poly.pdbx_seq_one_letter_code
_entity_poly.pdbx_strand_id
1 'polypeptide(L)' 'MITVRGQATITVDFEVKLDMTEEEFDSNPPEAQNDIINHRIDWLESCRAAELDGIDIFEVE' A
#
# COMPACT_ATOMS: atom_id res chain seq x y z
N MET A 1 -14.18 6.22 30.11
CA MET A 1 -13.59 5.52 28.97
C MET A 1 -13.57 6.54 27.85
N ILE A 2 -12.41 6.82 27.26
CA ILE A 2 -12.31 7.86 26.23
C ILE A 2 -12.30 7.22 24.83
N THR A 3 -12.88 7.89 23.85
CA THR A 3 -12.86 7.48 22.45
C THR A 3 -12.04 8.48 21.65
N VAL A 4 -11.05 7.99 20.89
CA VAL A 4 -10.21 8.82 20.04
C VAL A 4 -10.45 8.44 18.59
N ARG A 5 -10.78 9.42 17.74
CA ARG A 5 -10.88 9.24 16.29
C ARG A 5 -9.77 10.00 15.59
N GLY A 6 -9.11 9.31 14.68
CA GLY A 6 -8.04 9.89 13.88
C GLY A 6 -7.84 9.11 12.58
N GLN A 7 -6.95 9.62 11.75
CA GLN A 7 -6.46 8.97 10.55
C GLN A 7 -4.95 8.93 10.61
N ALA A 8 -4.35 7.89 10.03
CA ALA A 8 -2.93 7.83 9.79
C ALA A 8 -2.68 7.51 8.32
N THR A 9 -1.59 8.05 7.79
CA THR A 9 -1.05 7.68 6.48
C THR A 9 0.20 6.85 6.73
N ILE A 10 0.27 5.69 6.08
CA ILE A 10 1.44 4.82 6.12
C ILE A 10 2.11 4.82 4.76
N THR A 11 3.44 4.84 4.77
CA THR A 11 4.25 4.72 3.56
C THR A 11 4.87 3.33 3.55
N VAL A 12 4.59 2.59 2.48
CA VAL A 12 5.02 1.20 2.32
C VAL A 12 6.02 1.13 1.17
N ASP A 13 7.27 0.80 1.48
CA ASP A 13 8.24 0.42 0.46
C ASP A 13 8.06 -1.05 0.10
N PHE A 14 8.01 -1.36 -1.20
CA PHE A 14 7.89 -2.73 -1.68
C PHE A 14 8.75 -2.97 -2.92
N GLU A 15 9.18 -4.21 -3.09
CA GLU A 15 9.83 -4.71 -4.31
C GLU A 15 9.05 -5.93 -4.79
N VAL A 16 8.64 -5.93 -6.06
CA VAL A 16 7.95 -7.06 -6.69
C VAL A 16 8.81 -7.60 -7.82
N LYS A 17 9.03 -8.91 -7.83
CA LYS A 17 9.62 -9.62 -8.96
C LYS A 17 8.52 -10.19 -9.84
N LEU A 18 8.49 -9.74 -11.09
CA LEU A 18 7.53 -10.20 -12.09
C LEU A 18 8.22 -11.16 -13.06
N ASP A 19 7.56 -12.29 -13.34
CA ASP A 19 8.03 -13.28 -14.32
C ASP A 19 7.59 -12.91 -15.74
N MET A 20 7.85 -11.66 -16.15
CA MET A 20 7.55 -11.15 -17.49
C MET A 20 8.55 -10.06 -17.87
N THR A 21 8.61 -9.72 -19.15
CA THR A 21 9.45 -8.63 -19.64
C THR A 21 8.79 -7.27 -19.42
N GLU A 22 9.59 -6.20 -19.45
CA GLU A 22 9.11 -4.82 -19.39
C GLU A 22 8.12 -4.50 -20.52
N GLU A 23 8.39 -4.96 -21.75
CA GLU A 23 7.51 -4.75 -22.90
C GLU A 23 6.14 -5.43 -22.73
N GLU A 24 6.12 -6.65 -22.17
CA GLU A 24 4.87 -7.34 -21.83
C GLU A 24 4.10 -6.60 -20.75
N PHE A 25 4.78 -6.09 -19.72
CA PHE A 25 4.13 -5.30 -18.66
C PHE A 25 3.56 -3.98 -19.19
N ASP A 26 4.33 -3.24 -19.98
CA ASP A 26 3.96 -1.94 -20.56
C ASP A 26 2.86 -2.04 -21.62
N SER A 27 2.69 -3.22 -22.23
CA SER A 27 1.58 -3.47 -23.14
C SER A 27 0.21 -3.54 -22.45
N ASN A 28 0.18 -3.70 -21.12
CA ASN A 28 -1.07 -3.73 -20.34
C ASN A 28 -1.60 -2.33 -20.04
N PRO A 29 -2.93 -2.15 -19.96
CA PRO A 29 -3.52 -0.92 -19.43
C PRO A 29 -3.09 -0.66 -17.96
N PRO A 30 -3.05 0.61 -17.50
CA PRO A 30 -2.62 0.96 -16.14
C PRO A 30 -3.37 0.22 -15.03
N GLU A 31 -4.68 -0.01 -15.20
CA GLU A 31 -5.48 -0.76 -14.23
C GLU A 31 -5.01 -2.22 -14.10
N ALA A 32 -4.71 -2.87 -15.23
CA ALA A 32 -4.21 -4.24 -15.24
C ALA A 32 -2.78 -4.34 -14.69
N GLN A 33 -1.93 -3.35 -14.94
CA GLN A 33 -0.60 -3.25 -14.33
C GLN A 33 -0.68 -3.16 -12.80
N ASN A 34 -1.57 -2.30 -12.29
CA ASN A 34 -1.81 -2.18 -10.85
C ASN A 34 -2.32 -3.49 -10.25
N ASP A 35 -3.22 -4.19 -10.94
CA ASP A 35 -3.71 -5.49 -10.48
C ASP A 35 -2.59 -6.52 -10.42
N ILE A 36 -1.71 -6.58 -11.43
CA ILE A 36 -0.54 -7.48 -11.44
C ILE A 36 0.36 -7.22 -10.22
N ILE A 37 0.64 -5.94 -9.92
CA ILE A 37 1.46 -5.55 -8.77
C ILE A 37 0.73 -5.90 -7.45
N ASN A 38 -0.54 -5.53 -7.33
CA ASN A 38 -1.36 -5.76 -6.13
C ASN A 38 -1.47 -7.23 -5.75
N HIS A 39 -1.56 -8.14 -6.71
CA HIS A 39 -1.61 -9.59 -6.45
C HIS A 39 -0.29 -10.18 -5.96
N ARG A 40 0.81 -9.43 -6.07
CA ARG A 40 2.15 -9.89 -5.67
C ARG A 40 2.64 -9.29 -4.37
N ILE A 41 2.00 -8.23 -3.89
CA ILE A 41 2.32 -7.60 -2.61
C ILE A 41 1.42 -8.18 -1.53
N ASP A 42 2.01 -8.73 -0.47
CA ASP A 42 1.26 -8.99 0.76
C ASP A 42 1.09 -7.67 1.52
N TRP A 43 0.02 -6.94 1.21
CA TRP A 43 -0.26 -5.65 1.85
C TRP A 43 -0.43 -5.75 3.37
N LEU A 44 -0.86 -6.89 3.90
CA LEU A 44 -1.01 -7.05 5.34
C LEU A 44 0.37 -7.12 6.01
N GLU A 45 1.30 -7.87 5.42
CA GLU A 45 2.67 -7.96 5.91
C GLU A 45 3.42 -6.63 5.69
N SER A 46 3.33 -6.06 4.49
CA SER A 46 4.04 -4.82 4.16
C SER A 46 3.57 -3.64 5.02
N CYS A 47 2.28 -3.51 5.30
CA CYS A 47 1.76 -2.48 6.20
C CYS A 47 2.21 -2.66 7.66
N ARG A 48 2.56 -3.88 8.09
CA ARG A 48 3.11 -4.10 9.44
C ARG A 48 4.57 -3.65 9.56
N ALA A 49 5.30 -3.72 8.46
CA ALA A 49 6.70 -3.27 8.38
C ALA A 49 6.83 -1.79 8.00
N ALA A 50 5.74 -1.16 7.56
CA ALA A 50 5.69 0.20 7.06
C ALA A 50 6.03 1.26 8.11
N GLU A 51 6.59 2.37 7.65
CA GLU A 51 6.79 3.56 8.45
C GLU A 51 5.50 4.39 8.48
N LEU A 52 5.20 4.92 9.67
CA LEU A 52 4.03 5.75 9.92
C LEU A 52 4.45 7.22 9.79
N ASP A 53 3.94 7.90 8.77
CA ASP A 53 4.38 9.26 8.42
C ASP A 53 3.54 10.36 9.08
N GLY A 54 2.54 9.97 9.89
CA GLY A 54 1.74 10.91 10.68
C GLY A 54 0.44 10.29 11.21
N ILE A 55 -0.02 10.82 12.35
CA ILE A 55 -1.34 10.54 12.92
C ILE A 55 -2.04 11.87 13.15
N ASP A 56 -3.18 12.06 12.51
CA ASP A 56 -4.07 13.19 12.74
C ASP A 56 -5.24 12.75 13.61
N ILE A 57 -5.45 13.41 14.74
CA ILE A 57 -6.57 13.14 15.66
C ILE A 57 -7.61 14.23 15.48
N PHE A 58 -8.84 13.82 15.21
CA PHE A 58 -9.96 14.72 14.94
C PHE A 58 -10.83 14.96 16.17
N GLU A 59 -10.95 13.96 17.05
CA GLU A 59 -11.92 13.99 18.15
C GLU A 59 -11.45 13.12 19.34
N VAL A 60 -11.65 13.63 20.56
CA VAL A 60 -11.42 12.91 21.83
C VAL A 60 -12.63 13.18 22.74
N GLU A 61 -13.45 12.15 22.97
CA GLU A 61 -14.65 12.18 23.85
C GLU A 61 -14.42 11.40 25.15
#